data_AF-A0A1I0WQS0-F1
#
_entry.id   AF-A0A1I0WQS0-F1
#
_cell.length_a   1.000
_cell.length_b   1.000
_cell.length_c   1.000
_cell.angle_alpha   90.00
_cell.angle_beta   90.00
_cell.angle_gamma   90.00
#
_symmetry.space_group_name_H-M   'P 1'
#
loop_
_entity.id
_entity.type
_entity.pdbx_description
1 polymer ?
#
loop_
_entity_poly.entity_id
_entity_poly.type
_entity_poly.pdbx_seq_one_letter_code
_entity_poly.pdbx_strand_id
1 'polypeptide(L)'
;MADIIKEHLIELRPEHENLYQDNFEELKENLAALDETFKETLKENENKEVIVSHAAYGYWEKRYDINQRPISGLSPSEEPSQNN
;
A
#
# COMPACT_ATOMS: atom_id res chain seq x y z
N MET A 1 -0.57 4.94 -11.08
CA MET A 1 0.88 5.14 -10.93
C MET A 1 1.68 4.20 -11.83
N ALA A 2 1.60 2.88 -11.64
CA ALA A 2 2.33 1.93 -12.50
C ALA A 2 2.01 2.09 -14.00
N ASP A 3 0.76 2.46 -14.34
CA ASP A 3 0.35 2.74 -15.72
C ASP A 3 1.13 3.90 -16.35
N ILE A 4 1.26 5.02 -15.61
CA ILE A 4 2.03 6.20 -16.00
C ILE A 4 3.51 5.85 -16.19
N ILE A 5 4.06 5.00 -15.31
CA ILE A 5 5.46 4.55 -15.42
C ILE A 5 5.65 3.71 -16.69
N LYS A 6 4.74 2.77 -16.96
CA LYS A 6 4.74 1.98 -18.19
C LYS A 6 4.67 2.89 -19.43
N GLU A 7 3.76 3.85 -19.47
CA GLU A 7 3.63 4.81 -20.57
C GLU A 7 4.95 5.55 -20.84
N HIS A 8 5.57 6.10 -19.80
CA HIS A 8 6.87 6.77 -19.95
C HIS A 8 8.01 5.85 -20.38
N LEU A 9 8.00 4.59 -19.94
CA LEU A 9 8.99 3.61 -20.40
C LEU A 9 8.82 3.28 -21.89
N ILE A 10 7.58 3.16 -22.36
CA ILE A 10 7.26 2.98 -23.78
C ILE A 10 7.71 4.19 -24.59
N GLU A 11 7.44 5.41 -24.13
CA GLU A 11 7.89 6.64 -24.79
C GLU A 11 9.41 6.70 -24.93
N LEU A 12 10.15 6.30 -23.89
CA LEU A 12 11.61 6.34 -23.87
C LEU A 12 12.25 5.19 -24.66
N ARG A 13 11.59 4.03 -24.72
CA ARG A 13 12.11 2.79 -25.33
C ARG A 13 10.98 2.04 -26.08
N PRO A 14 10.52 2.56 -27.23
CA PRO A 14 9.42 1.95 -27.99
C PRO A 14 9.70 0.51 -28.44
N GLU A 15 10.97 0.15 -28.64
CA GLU A 15 11.39 -1.20 -29.00
C GLU A 15 11.07 -2.26 -27.92
N HIS A 16 10.79 -1.83 -26.69
CA HIS A 16 10.45 -2.69 -25.56
C HIS A 16 8.97 -2.58 -25.14
N GLU A 17 8.12 -2.01 -26.00
CA GLU A 17 6.72 -1.74 -25.69
C GLU A 17 5.97 -2.97 -25.15
N ASN A 18 6.01 -4.08 -25.89
CA ASN A 18 5.31 -5.32 -25.49
C ASN A 18 5.80 -5.82 -24.12
N LEU A 19 7.11 -5.76 -23.86
CA LEU A 19 7.67 -6.17 -22.56
C LEU A 19 7.11 -5.34 -21.42
N TYR A 20 6.97 -4.02 -21.60
CA TYR A 20 6.40 -3.15 -20.56
C TYR A 20 4.90 -3.37 -20.38
N GLN A 21 4.17 -3.65 -21.46
CA GLN A 21 2.75 -3.99 -21.40
C GLN A 21 2.52 -5.30 -20.64
N ASP A 22 3.21 -6.37 -21.03
CA ASP A 22 3.09 -7.69 -20.40
C ASP A 22 3.40 -7.61 -18.89
N ASN A 23 4.52 -6.97 -18.51
CA ASN A 23 4.89 -6.80 -17.10
C ASN A 23 3.87 -5.96 -16.32
N PHE A 24 3.28 -4.94 -16.96
CA PHE A 24 2.29 -4.10 -16.32
C PHE A 24 0.97 -4.84 -16.11
N GLU A 25 0.55 -5.66 -17.07
CA GLU A 25 -0.66 -6.48 -16.96
C GLU A 25 -0.51 -7.49 -15.81
N GLU A 26 0.61 -8.22 -15.76
CA GLU A 26 0.89 -9.14 -14.65
C GLU A 26 0.89 -8.42 -13.29
N LEU A 27 1.57 -7.28 -13.20
CA LEU A 27 1.59 -6.49 -11.96
C LEU A 27 0.19 -6.01 -11.57
N LYS A 28 -0.61 -5.56 -12.53
CA LYS A 28 -1.97 -5.08 -12.30
C LYS A 28 -2.87 -6.18 -11.76
N GLU A 29 -2.80 -7.38 -12.34
CA GLU A 29 -3.55 -8.54 -11.87
C GLU A 29 -3.16 -8.93 -10.44
N ASN A 30 -1.87 -8.98 -10.15
CA ASN A 30 -1.36 -9.28 -8.80
C ASN A 30 -1.83 -8.24 -7.76
N LEU A 31 -1.81 -6.95 -8.11
CA LEU A 31 -2.29 -5.89 -7.22
C LEU A 31 -3.81 -5.93 -7.02
N ALA A 32 -4.58 -6.32 -8.05
CA ALA A 32 -6.03 -6.49 -7.93
C ALA A 32 -6.37 -7.69 -7.03
N ALA A 33 -5.67 -8.82 -7.18
CA ALA A 33 -5.83 -9.98 -6.32
C ALA A 33 -5.47 -9.66 -4.85
N LEU A 34 -4.39 -8.88 -4.64
CA LEU A 34 -4.01 -8.41 -3.32
C LEU A 34 -5.09 -7.50 -2.70
N ASP A 35 -5.64 -6.57 -3.49
CA ASP A 35 -6.73 -5.68 -3.05
C ASP A 35 -7.96 -6.46 -2.60
N GLU A 36 -8.38 -7.48 -3.34
CA GLU A 36 -9.48 -8.36 -2.93
C GLU A 36 -9.16 -9.13 -1.66
N THR A 37 -7.93 -9.65 -1.53
CA THR A 37 -7.49 -10.35 -0.29
C THR A 37 -7.60 -9.43 0.93
N PHE A 38 -7.18 -8.17 0.81
CA PHE A 38 -7.31 -7.19 1.89
C PHE A 38 -8.79 -6.92 2.24
N LYS A 39 -9.65 -6.73 1.23
CA LYS A 39 -11.08 -6.50 1.44
C LYS A 39 -11.75 -7.68 2.15
N GLU A 40 -11.50 -8.91 1.69
CA GLU A 40 -12.08 -10.12 2.28
C GLU A 40 -11.61 -10.30 3.73
N THR A 41 -10.30 -10.21 3.95
CA THR A 41 -9.70 -10.37 5.29
C THR A 41 -10.24 -9.36 6.29
N LEU A 42 -10.42 -8.09 5.86
CA LEU A 42 -10.86 -7.02 6.75
C LEU A 42 -12.39 -6.93 6.89
N LYS A 43 -13.16 -7.51 5.96
CA LYS A 43 -14.63 -7.58 6.06
C LYS A 43 -15.08 -8.43 7.25
N GLU A 44 -14.32 -9.48 7.57
CA GLU A 44 -14.65 -10.41 8.66
C GLU A 44 -14.21 -9.91 10.05
N ASN A 45 -13.43 -8.82 10.11
CA ASN A 45 -12.91 -8.27 11.36
C ASN A 45 -13.81 -7.16 11.91
N GLU A 46 -14.32 -7.37 13.13
CA GLU A 46 -15.08 -6.36 13.88
C GLU A 46 -14.17 -5.21 14.38
N ASN A 47 -12.91 -5.52 14.68
CA ASN A 47 -11.92 -4.54 15.10
C ASN A 47 -10.98 -4.21 13.94
N LYS A 48 -11.07 -2.97 13.45
CA LYS A 48 -10.28 -2.48 12.31
C LYS A 48 -9.22 -1.45 12.72
N GLU A 49 -8.86 -1.42 14.00
CA GLU A 49 -7.83 -0.53 14.53
C GLU A 49 -6.43 -1.10 14.24
N VAL A 50 -5.59 -0.33 13.55
CA VAL A 50 -4.21 -0.69 13.22
C VAL A 50 -3.26 0.26 13.92
N ILE A 51 -2.45 -0.25 14.84
CA ILE A 51 -1.43 0.51 15.54
C ILE A 51 -0.22 0.67 14.63
N VAL A 52 0.21 1.92 14.41
CA VAL A 52 1.32 2.23 13.50
C VAL A 52 2.30 3.19 14.18
N SER A 53 3.58 3.10 13.81
CA SER A 53 4.60 4.04 14.31
C SER A 53 4.50 5.41 13.64
N HIS A 54 4.19 5.45 12.35
CA HIS A 54 3.98 6.66 11.57
C HIS A 54 2.65 6.59 10.81
N ALA A 55 1.92 7.71 10.74
CA ALA A 55 0.62 7.80 10.10
C ALA A 55 0.72 7.83 8.56
N ALA A 56 1.09 6.69 7.95
CA ALA A 56 1.29 6.55 6.51
C ALA A 56 0.09 5.95 5.77
N TYR A 57 -0.93 5.47 6.49
CA TYR A 57 -1.95 4.57 5.94
C TYR A 57 -3.31 5.23 5.71
N GLY A 58 -3.38 6.57 5.65
CA GLY A 58 -4.65 7.29 5.46
C GLY A 58 -5.41 6.93 4.18
N TYR A 59 -4.71 6.51 3.12
CA TYR A 59 -5.39 5.96 1.92
C TYR A 59 -6.07 4.62 2.20
N TRP A 60 -5.47 3.79 3.05
CA TRP A 60 -6.01 2.48 3.41
C TRP A 60 -7.20 2.61 4.34
N GLU A 61 -7.24 3.61 5.21
CA GLU A 61 -8.43 3.90 6.03
C GLU A 61 -9.67 4.07 5.16
N LYS A 62 -9.56 4.86 4.09
CA LYS A 62 -10.67 5.07 3.15
C LYS A 62 -10.96 3.85 2.29
N ARG A 63 -9.92 3.10 1.90
CA ARG A 63 -10.05 2.00 0.94
C ARG A 63 -10.55 0.70 1.57
N TYR A 64 -10.11 0.43 2.79
CA TYR A 64 -10.35 -0.85 3.47
C TYR A 64 -11.07 -0.68 4.81
N ASP A 65 -11.52 0.55 5.14
CA ASP A 65 -12.27 0.85 6.36
C ASP A 65 -11.49 0.54 7.64
N ILE A 66 -10.16 0.70 7.60
CA ILE A 66 -9.31 0.59 8.79
C ILE A 66 -9.20 1.95 9.50
N ASN A 67 -8.90 1.93 10.80
CA ASN A 67 -8.60 3.12 11.57
C ASN A 67 -7.16 3.03 12.05
N GLN A 68 -6.30 3.95 11.62
CA GLN A 68 -4.91 3.95 12.07
C GLN A 68 -4.80 4.66 13.42
N ARG A 69 -4.04 4.06 14.34
CA ARG A 69 -3.67 4.66 15.63
C ARG A 69 -2.17 4.89 15.65
N PRO A 70 -1.71 6.11 15.31
CA PRO A 70 -0.29 6.40 15.39
C PRO A 70 0.15 6.50 16.86
N ILE A 71 1.23 5.80 17.21
CA ILE A 71 1.90 6.03 18.49
C ILE A 71 2.85 7.21 18.30
N SER A 72 2.39 8.39 18.67
CA SER A 72 3.28 9.57 18.76
C SER A 72 4.21 9.38 19.96
N GLY A 73 5.53 9.32 19.72
CA GLY A 73 6.55 9.19 20.78
C GLY A 73 7.67 8.21 20.50
N LEU A 74 7.63 7.46 19.39
CA LEU A 74 8.71 6.55 19.01
C LEU A 74 9.11 6.86 17.56
N SER A 75 10.07 7.78 17.41
CA SER A 75 10.99 7.64 16.29
C SER A 75 11.49 6.18 16.28
N PRO A 76 11.69 5.52 15.12
CA PRO A 76 12.34 4.21 15.08
C PRO A 76 13.71 4.18 15.79
N SER A 77 14.27 5.34 16.07
CA SER A 77 15.55 5.57 16.76
C SER A 77 15.46 5.94 18.24
N GLU A 78 14.27 6.10 18.83
CA GLU A 78 14.14 6.51 20.23
C GLU A 78 13.33 5.47 21.01
N GLU A 79 13.97 4.84 22.00
CA GLU A 79 13.31 3.96 22.96
C GLU A 79 12.32 4.76 23.83
N PRO A 80 11.19 4.16 24.24
CA PRO A 80 10.26 4.82 25.15
C PRO A 80 10.91 4.98 26.53
N SER A 81 11.01 6.21 27.03
CA SER A 81 11.33 6.43 28.44
C SER A 81 10.15 6.01 29.30
N GLN A 82 10.40 5.13 30.28
CA GLN A 82 9.40 4.77 31.29
C GLN A 82 8.92 6.03 32.02
N ASN A 83 7.62 6.28 31.98
CA ASN A 83 6.99 7.23 32.90
C ASN A 83 6.40 6.45 34.07
N ASN A 84 6.92 6.75 35.27
CA ASN A 84 6.37 6.33 36.56
C ASN A 84 5.03 7.02 36.85
#